data_AF-A0A168QCU4-F1
#
_entry.id   AF-A0A168QCU4-F1
#
_cell.length_a   1.000
_cell.length_b   1.000
_cell.length_c   1.000
_cell.angle_alpha   90.00
_cell.angle_beta   90.00
_cell.angle_gamma   90.00
#
_symmetry.space_group_name_H-M   'P 1'
#
loop_
_entity.id
_entity.type
_entity.pdbx_description
1 polymer ?
#
loop_
_entity_poly.entity_id
_entity_poly.type
_entity_poly.pdbx_seq_one_letter_code
_entity_poly.pdbx_strand_id
1 'polypeptide(L)' 'WEMDRQAPECRRCHRRFNFLVRRHHCRRCGQIVCDKCSSNRIRLPVEELIEDPMRVCDTCYR' A
#
# COMPACT_ATOMS: atom_id res chain seq x y z
N TRP A 1 -4.87 6.83 6.33
CA TRP A 1 -5.30 5.74 5.42
C TRP A 1 -6.43 6.27 4.56
N GLU A 2 -6.36 6.05 3.25
CA GLU A 2 -7.41 6.40 2.29
C GLU A 2 -8.61 5.42 2.39
N MET A 3 -9.83 5.90 2.13
CA MET A 3 -11.02 5.05 2.15
C MET A 3 -11.17 4.26 0.84
N ASP A 4 -11.46 2.96 0.94
CA ASP A 4 -11.60 2.06 -0.21
C ASP A 4 -12.56 2.53 -1.30
N ARG A 5 -13.70 3.11 -0.89
CA ARG A 5 -14.71 3.63 -1.84
C ARG A 5 -14.18 4.81 -2.68
N GLN A 6 -13.16 5.51 -2.19
CA GLN A 6 -12.54 6.65 -2.86
C GLN A 6 -11.39 6.23 -3.80
N ALA A 7 -10.99 4.96 -3.78
CA ALA A 7 -9.96 4.39 -4.63
C ALA A 7 -10.51 3.22 -5.48
N PRO A 8 -11.22 3.51 -6.58
CA PRO A 8 -11.64 2.48 -7.53
C PRO A 8 -10.46 1.86 -8.29
N GLU A 9 -9.32 2.56 -8.32
CA GLU A 9 -8.12 2.22 -9.08
C GLU A 9 -6.86 2.39 -8.24
N CYS A 10 -5.82 1.62 -8.57
CA CYS A 10 -4.53 1.72 -7.91
C CYS A 10 -3.94 3.13 -8.10
N ARG A 11 -3.54 3.78 -7.00
CA ARG A 11 -2.91 5.12 -7.01
C ARG A 11 -1.51 5.17 -7.63
N ARG A 12 -1.01 4.07 -8.20
CA ARG A 12 0.31 3.96 -8.83
C ARG A 12 0.23 3.58 -10.31
N CYS A 13 -0.52 2.53 -10.64
CA CYS A 13 -0.62 2.04 -12.02
C CYS A 13 -2.02 2.24 -12.65
N HIS A 14 -2.97 2.84 -11.93
CA HIS A 14 -4.35 3.06 -12.39
C HIS A 14 -5.12 1.79 -12.77
N ARG A 15 -4.62 0.59 -12.43
CA ARG A 15 -5.37 -0.66 -12.60
C ARG A 15 -6.61 -0.64 -11.71
N ARG A 16 -7.78 -0.88 -12.30
CA ARG A 16 -9.04 -1.04 -11.57
C ARG A 16 -8.98 -2.21 -10.61
N PHE A 17 -9.50 -1.98 -9.41
CA PHE A 17 -9.70 -3.05 -8.44
C PHE A 17 -10.94 -3.87 -8.81
N ASN A 18 -10.85 -5.17 -8.61
CA ASN A 18 -11.93 -6.13 -8.84
C ASN A 18 -11.69 -7.36 -7.95
N PHE A 19 -12.43 -8.45 -8.16
CA PHE A 19 -12.28 -9.66 -7.36
C PHE A 19 -10.87 -10.29 -7.41
N LEU A 20 -10.14 -10.13 -8.53
CA LEU A 20 -8.78 -10.64 -8.69
C LEU A 20 -7.72 -9.62 -8.24
N VAL A 21 -8.01 -8.33 -8.40
CA VAL A 21 -7.11 -7.22 -8.05
C VAL A 21 -7.52 -6.66 -6.71
N ARG A 22 -6.88 -7.14 -5.64
CA ARG A 22 -7.16 -6.70 -4.27
C ARG A 22 -6.56 -5.32 -3.97
N ARG A 23 -7.22 -4.59 -3.07
CA ARG A 23 -6.75 -3.31 -2.52
C ARG A 23 -5.75 -3.56 -1.39
N HIS A 24 -4.70 -2.76 -1.34
CA HIS A 24 -3.73 -2.74 -0.25
C HIS A 24 -3.36 -1.31 0.11
N HIS A 25 -3.24 -1.03 1.40
CA HIS A 25 -2.76 0.27 1.86
C HIS A 25 -1.24 0.28 1.97
N CYS A 26 -0.63 1.33 1.44
CA CYS A 26 0.76 1.63 1.79
C CYS A 26 0.81 2.14 3.23
N ARG A 27 1.57 1.47 4.10
CA ARG A 27 1.69 1.86 5.51
C ARG A 27 2.46 3.17 5.73
N ARG A 28 3.22 3.65 4.75
CA ARG A 28 3.95 4.93 4.78
C ARG A 28 3.11 6.12 4.32
N CYS A 29 2.51 6.08 3.13
CA CYS A 29 1.72 7.21 2.58
C CYS A 29 0.20 7.06 2.75
N GLY A 30 -0.30 5.88 3.15
CA GLY A 30 -1.72 5.62 3.36
C GLY A 30 -2.58 5.44 2.11
N GLN A 31 -2.02 5.57 0.90
CA GLN A 31 -2.73 5.40 -0.36
C GLN A 31 -3.07 3.93 -0.67
N ILE A 32 -4.13 3.73 -1.45
CA ILE A 32 -4.55 2.40 -1.91
C ILE A 32 -3.85 2.01 -3.22
N VAL A 33 -3.22 0.83 -3.20
CA VAL A 33 -2.37 0.29 -4.26
C VAL A 33 -2.66 -1.20 -4.50
N CYS A 34 -2.30 -1.71 -5.68
CA CYS A 34 -2.41 -3.14 -5.99
C CYS A 34 -1.21 -3.94 -5.47
N ASP A 35 -1.27 -5.27 -5.55
CA ASP A 35 -0.21 -6.17 -5.11
C ASP A 35 1.11 -5.89 -5.84
N LYS A 36 1.05 -5.69 -7.17
CA LYS A 36 2.20 -5.42 -8.02
C LYS A 36 2.93 -4.13 -7.62
N CYS A 37 2.17 -3.09 -7.27
CA CYS A 37 2.71 -1.78 -6.87
C CYS A 37 3.08 -1.68 -5.39
N SER A 38 2.99 -2.78 -4.65
CA SER A 38 3.29 -2.84 -3.21
C SER A 38 3.95 -4.16 -2.81
N SER A 39 4.81 -4.68 -3.68
CA SER A 39 5.49 -5.97 -3.48
C SER A 39 6.50 -5.95 -2.33
N ASN A 40 6.92 -4.76 -1.90
CA ASN A 40 7.96 -4.56 -0.91
C ASN A 40 7.42 -4.26 0.49
N ARG A 41 8.24 -4.56 1.50
CA ARG A 41 7.98 -4.27 2.92
C ARG A 41 9.19 -3.57 3.53
N ILE A 42 8.95 -2.62 4.43
CA ILE A 42 10.01 -1.91 5.17
C ILE A 42 9.71 -1.89 6.66
N ARG A 43 10.75 -1.81 7.48
CA ARG A 43 10.61 -1.48 8.90
C ARG A 43 10.40 0.03 9.01
N LEU A 44 9.21 0.44 9.46
CA LEU A 44 8.95 1.84 9.76
C LEU A 44 9.42 2.12 11.19
N PRO A 45 10.06 3.27 11.45
CA PRO A 45 10.37 3.69 12.81
C PRO A 45 9.06 4.12 13.46
N VAL A 46 8.34 3.16 14.04
CA VAL A 46 7.22 3.41 14.94
C VAL A 46 7.81 3.37 16.35
N GLU A 47 7.55 4.41 17.14
CA GLU A 47 8.37 4.80 18.29
C GLU A 47 8.49 3.78 19.43
N GLU A 48 7.74 2.67 19.46
CA GLU A 48 7.79 1.78 20.63
C GLU A 48 7.75 0.26 20.39
N LEU A 49 7.59 -0.27 19.17
CA LEU A 49 7.74 -1.71 18.94
C LEU A 49 8.32 -1.97 17.55
N ILE A 50 9.33 -2.86 17.50
CA ILE A 50 9.83 -3.43 16.24
C ILE A 50 8.70 -4.29 15.67
N GLU A 51 7.77 -3.67 14.93
CA GLU A 51 6.78 -4.41 14.17
C GLU A 51 7.44 -5.10 12.97
N ASP A 52 6.83 -6.21 12.55
CA ASP A 52 7.17 -6.90 11.31
C ASP A 52 7.24 -5.92 10.13
N PRO A 53 8.08 -6.18 9.11
CA PRO A 53 8.16 -5.36 7.92
C PRO A 53 6.78 -5.06 7.32
N MET A 54 6.46 -3.78 7.23
CA MET A 54 5.16 -3.28 6.82
C MET A 54 5.10 -3.07 5.31
N ARG A 55 3.99 -3.48 4.68
CA ARG A 55 3.76 -3.28 3.25
C ARG A 55 3.80 -1.79 2.87
N VAL A 56 4.60 -1.46 1.87
CA VAL A 56 4.66 -0.12 1.28
C VAL A 56 4.54 -0.17 -0.24
N CYS A 57 4.10 0.92 -0.84
CA CYS A 57 4.10 1.03 -2.29
C CYS A 57 5.51 1.25 -2.83
N ASP A 58 5.75 0.94 -4.10
CA ASP A 58 7.08 1.03 -4.73
C ASP A 58 7.69 2.43 -4.64
N THR A 59 6.87 3.48 -4.72
CA THR A 59 7.33 4.87 -4.53
C THR A 59 7.80 5.16 -3.10
N CYS A 60 7.18 4.52 -2.10
CA CYS A 60 7.57 4.68 -0.70
C CYS A 60 8.72 3.76 -0.28
N TYR A 61 9.00 2.73 -1.09
CA TYR A 61 10.12 1.81 -0.91
C TYR A 61 11.44 2.39 -1.40
N ARG A 62 11.39 3.21 -2.46
CA ARG A 62 12.48 4.09 -2.88
C ARG A 62 12.67 5.23 -1.88
#